data_AF-A0A7X3CP17-F1
#
_entry.id   AF-A0A7X3CP17-F1
#
_cell.length_a   1.000
_cell.length_b   1.000
_cell.length_c   1.000
_cell.angle_alpha   90.00
_cell.angle_beta   90.00
_cell.angle_gamma   90.00
#
_symmetry.space_group_name_H-M   'P 1'
#
loop_
_entity.id
_entity.type
_entity.pdbx_description
1 polymer ?
#
loop_
_entity_poly.entity_id
_entity_poly.type
_entity_poly.pdbx_seq_one_letter_code
_entity_poly.pdbx_strand_id
1 'polypeptide(L)'
;MSQEKQDKLQEESQQKLNHDESLEPVSPYTIMAKLFAHLSKAVVDRFGEEGKDAIREGVRTFGEERGRDIARRAAAAGQPNDIHSYLPNYDMGRSDLFEYETEYHPVEIEQNFTRCAFGDQWKKDGMEEYGILYCQMIDPAIAKGYNPNFEVVHDKYLLKDGHCHFRFQMKSSEKEPGGEENGNQ
;
A
#
# COMPACT_ATOMS: atom_id res chain seq x y z
N MET A 1 20.83 36.10 35.95
CA MET A 1 19.55 36.13 35.17
C MET A 1 18.42 36.12 36.18
N SER A 2 17.30 36.84 35.94
CA SER A 2 16.18 36.88 36.90
C SER A 2 15.44 35.55 36.92
N GLN A 3 14.89 35.20 38.09
CA GLN A 3 14.11 33.97 38.34
C GLN A 3 12.98 33.80 37.31
N GLU A 4 12.23 34.87 37.03
CA GLU A 4 11.17 34.90 36.02
C GLU A 4 11.63 34.50 34.62
N LYS A 5 12.89 34.79 34.26
CA LYS A 5 13.44 34.44 32.95
C LYS A 5 13.81 32.95 32.88
N GLN A 6 14.16 32.33 34.00
CA GLN A 6 14.43 30.90 34.08
C GLN A 6 13.13 30.10 34.09
N ASP A 7 12.12 30.57 34.84
CA ASP A 7 10.82 29.92 34.93
C ASP A 7 10.13 29.90 33.56
N LYS A 8 10.20 31.03 32.81
CA LYS A 8 9.64 31.12 31.45
C LYS A 8 10.36 30.22 30.44
N LEU A 9 11.67 30.06 30.56
CA LEU A 9 12.45 29.15 29.71
C LEU A 9 12.15 27.67 30.02
N GLN A 10 11.92 27.33 31.29
CA GLN A 10 11.48 25.99 31.68
C GLN A 10 10.07 25.68 31.19
N GLU A 11 9.15 26.64 31.30
CA GLU A 11 7.77 26.50 30.84
C GLU A 11 7.69 26.35 29.31
N GLU A 12 8.46 27.15 28.56
CA GLU A 12 8.61 27.03 27.10
C GLU A 12 9.26 25.69 26.70
N SER A 13 10.26 25.20 27.47
CA SER A 13 10.89 23.90 27.22
C SER A 13 9.95 22.73 27.52
N GLN A 14 9.15 22.83 28.59
CA GLN A 14 8.15 21.81 28.93
C GLN A 14 7.01 21.79 27.93
N GLN A 15 6.55 22.95 27.44
CA GLN A 15 5.58 23.00 26.35
C GLN A 15 6.11 22.38 25.06
N LYS A 16 7.40 22.58 24.73
CA LYS A 16 8.05 21.93 23.58
C LYS A 16 8.14 20.40 23.74
N LEU A 17 8.48 19.92 24.93
CA LEU A 17 8.52 18.48 25.23
C LEU A 17 7.12 17.84 25.20
N ASN A 18 6.09 18.54 25.71
CA ASN A 18 4.70 18.06 25.71
C ASN A 18 4.07 17.99 24.31
N HIS A 19 4.75 18.48 23.27
CA HIS A 19 4.33 18.41 21.88
C HIS A 19 5.41 17.77 20.98
N ASP A 20 6.41 17.12 21.59
CA ASP A 20 7.39 16.35 20.87
C ASP A 20 6.85 14.94 20.63
N GLU A 21 6.14 14.77 19.51
CA GLU A 21 5.61 13.46 19.08
C GLU A 21 6.71 12.39 18.92
N SER A 22 8.00 12.74 18.93
CA SER A 22 9.09 11.76 18.95
C SER A 22 9.24 11.03 20.29
N LEU A 23 8.56 11.51 21.33
CA LEU A 23 8.56 10.91 22.67
C LEU A 23 7.45 9.86 22.87
N GLU A 24 6.49 9.78 21.95
CA GLU A 24 5.36 8.85 22.05
C GLU A 24 5.56 7.61 21.18
N PRO A 25 5.11 6.41 21.63
CA PRO A 25 5.14 5.21 20.81
C PRO A 25 4.32 5.38 19.52
N VAL A 26 4.88 4.95 18.39
CA VAL A 26 4.22 4.98 17.09
C VAL A 26 3.70 3.61 16.67
N SER A 27 2.73 3.58 15.75
CA SER A 27 2.17 2.34 15.23
C SER A 27 3.20 1.52 14.43
N PRO A 28 3.05 0.18 14.32
CA PRO A 28 3.86 -0.62 13.40
C PRO A 28 3.81 -0.13 11.94
N TYR A 29 2.68 0.43 11.50
CA TYR A 29 2.55 1.02 10.16
C TYR A 29 3.49 2.21 9.98
N THR A 30 3.57 3.09 10.99
CA THR A 30 4.51 4.21 11.00
C THR A 30 5.96 3.73 10.96
N ILE A 31 6.31 2.72 11.76
CA ILE A 31 7.66 2.14 11.76
C ILE A 31 8.01 1.58 10.38
N MET A 32 7.10 0.80 9.77
CA MET A 32 7.29 0.23 8.44
C MET A 32 7.42 1.31 7.35
N ALA A 33 6.58 2.35 7.38
CA ALA A 33 6.65 3.45 6.44
C ALA A 33 8.01 4.17 6.52
N LYS A 34 8.48 4.50 7.72
CA LYS A 34 9.78 5.15 7.93
C LYS A 34 10.93 4.26 7.49
N LEU A 35 10.92 2.99 7.90
CA LEU A 35 11.96 2.03 7.51
C LEU A 35 12.05 1.91 5.99
N PHE A 36 10.92 1.72 5.32
CA PHE A 36 10.87 1.62 3.86
C PHE A 36 11.42 2.88 3.18
N ALA A 37 10.99 4.08 3.62
CA ALA A 37 11.46 5.34 3.05
C ALA A 37 12.97 5.53 3.21
N HIS A 38 13.52 5.27 4.40
CA HIS A 38 14.96 5.42 4.65
C HIS A 38 15.81 4.43 3.83
N LEU A 39 15.38 3.18 3.73
CA LEU A 39 16.08 2.19 2.89
C LEU A 39 15.99 2.55 1.41
N SER A 40 14.79 2.93 0.95
CA SER A 40 14.57 3.36 -0.42
C SER A 40 15.42 4.58 -0.77
N LYS A 41 15.47 5.58 0.12
CA LYS A 41 16.32 6.75 -0.04
C LYS A 41 17.79 6.38 -0.19
N ALA A 42 18.33 5.55 0.70
CA ALA A 42 19.74 5.16 0.63
C ALA A 42 20.10 4.45 -0.67
N VAL A 43 19.20 3.61 -1.20
CA VAL A 43 19.37 2.92 -2.48
C VAL A 43 19.26 3.89 -3.65
N VAL A 44 18.22 4.73 -3.68
CA VAL A 44 17.97 5.67 -4.77
C VAL A 44 19.05 6.76 -4.83
N ASP A 45 19.48 7.32 -3.71
CA ASP A 45 20.56 8.31 -3.66
C ASP A 45 21.87 7.75 -4.24
N ARG A 46 22.12 6.45 -4.05
CA ARG A 46 23.35 5.79 -4.49
C ARG A 46 23.31 5.34 -5.95
N PHE A 47 22.18 4.85 -6.41
CA PHE A 47 22.05 4.16 -7.71
C PHE A 47 21.11 4.87 -8.70
N GLY A 48 20.50 5.99 -8.32
CA GLY A 48 19.61 6.77 -9.20
C GLY A 48 18.38 5.95 -9.64
N GLU A 49 18.10 5.98 -10.94
CA GLU A 49 16.95 5.27 -11.53
C GLU A 49 17.04 3.75 -11.38
N GLU A 50 18.23 3.15 -11.52
CA GLU A 50 18.42 1.72 -11.25
C GLU A 50 18.08 1.37 -9.80
N GLY A 51 18.36 2.29 -8.87
CA GLY A 51 17.95 2.17 -7.47
C GLY A 51 16.44 2.20 -7.30
N LYS A 52 15.74 3.09 -8.01
CA LYS A 52 14.25 3.13 -7.97
C LYS A 52 13.65 1.84 -8.51
N ASP A 53 14.19 1.32 -9.60
CA ASP A 53 13.73 0.07 -10.21
C ASP A 53 13.99 -1.13 -9.29
N ALA A 54 15.14 -1.18 -8.62
CA ALA A 54 15.43 -2.20 -7.62
C ALA A 54 14.43 -2.17 -6.44
N ILE A 55 14.06 -0.97 -5.97
CA ILE A 55 13.04 -0.83 -4.93
C ILE A 55 11.67 -1.31 -5.42
N ARG A 56 11.26 -0.90 -6.62
CA ARG A 56 9.99 -1.35 -7.23
C ARG A 56 9.94 -2.87 -7.37
N GLU A 57 11.03 -3.48 -7.80
CA GLU A 57 11.14 -4.93 -7.97
C GLU A 57 11.06 -5.68 -6.63
N GLY A 58 11.68 -5.13 -5.58
CA GLY A 58 11.54 -5.63 -4.22
C GLY A 58 10.10 -5.58 -3.73
N VAL A 59 9.40 -4.46 -3.95
CA VAL A 59 7.98 -4.30 -3.59
C VAL A 59 7.09 -5.23 -4.41
N ARG A 60 7.38 -5.42 -5.71
CA ARG A 60 6.66 -6.36 -6.57
C ARG A 60 6.76 -7.79 -6.03
N THR A 61 7.99 -8.23 -5.74
CA THR A 61 8.24 -9.58 -5.21
C THR A 61 7.52 -9.81 -3.88
N PHE A 62 7.61 -8.83 -2.97
CA PHE A 62 6.90 -8.85 -1.69
C PHE A 62 5.38 -8.87 -1.85
N GLY A 63 4.82 -8.02 -2.72
CA GLY A 63 3.40 -7.96 -2.98
C GLY A 63 2.85 -9.27 -3.54
N GLU A 64 3.55 -9.91 -4.49
CA GLU A 64 3.12 -11.19 -5.04
C GLU A 64 3.12 -12.31 -3.99
N GLU A 65 4.07 -12.30 -3.05
CA GLU A 65 4.07 -13.22 -1.92
C GLU A 65 2.84 -13.05 -1.05
N ARG A 66 2.52 -11.80 -0.68
CA ARG A 66 1.30 -11.47 0.06
C ARG A 66 0.03 -11.91 -0.68
N GLY A 67 -0.04 -11.65 -1.98
CA GLY A 67 -1.15 -12.11 -2.83
C GLY A 67 -1.36 -13.61 -2.74
N ARG A 68 -0.28 -14.41 -2.87
CA ARG A 68 -0.35 -15.87 -2.74
C ARG A 68 -0.86 -16.29 -1.36
N ASP A 69 -0.46 -15.59 -0.31
CA ASP A 69 -0.93 -15.88 1.05
C ASP A 69 -2.40 -15.52 1.26
N ILE A 70 -2.90 -14.45 0.64
CA ILE A 70 -4.33 -14.11 0.64
C ILE A 70 -5.13 -15.22 -0.09
N ALA A 71 -4.63 -15.73 -1.21
CA ALA A 71 -5.26 -16.85 -1.91
C ALA A 71 -5.28 -18.13 -1.05
N ARG A 72 -4.19 -18.41 -0.31
CA ARG A 72 -4.13 -19.53 0.65
C ARG A 72 -5.14 -19.36 1.79
N ARG A 73 -5.33 -18.14 2.31
CA ARG A 73 -6.35 -17.84 3.34
C ARG A 73 -7.76 -18.11 2.81
N ALA A 74 -8.09 -17.62 1.61
CA ALA A 74 -9.37 -17.90 0.97
C ALA A 74 -9.61 -19.41 0.79
N ALA A 75 -8.60 -20.13 0.29
CA ALA A 75 -8.69 -21.58 0.11
C ALA A 75 -8.88 -22.32 1.46
N ALA A 76 -8.19 -21.91 2.52
CA ALA A 76 -8.35 -22.48 3.86
C ALA A 76 -9.76 -22.22 4.45
N ALA A 77 -10.41 -21.13 4.04
CA ALA A 77 -11.79 -20.81 4.38
C ALA A 77 -12.83 -21.51 3.47
N GLY A 78 -12.39 -22.34 2.51
CA GLY A 78 -13.26 -23.00 1.53
C GLY A 78 -13.86 -22.06 0.48
N GLN A 79 -13.24 -20.90 0.28
CA GLN A 79 -13.70 -19.87 -0.66
C GLN A 79 -12.95 -19.96 -2.01
N PRO A 80 -13.62 -19.63 -3.12
CA PRO A 80 -12.99 -19.61 -4.44
C PRO A 80 -11.91 -18.53 -4.54
N ASN A 81 -11.01 -18.65 -5.51
CA ASN A 81 -10.00 -17.63 -5.81
C ASN A 81 -10.57 -16.60 -6.79
N ASP A 82 -11.57 -15.83 -6.34
CA ASP A 82 -12.27 -14.82 -7.13
C ASP A 82 -12.27 -13.44 -6.46
N ILE A 83 -12.84 -12.44 -7.14
CA ILE A 83 -12.86 -11.06 -6.64
C ILE A 83 -13.59 -10.91 -5.29
N HIS A 84 -14.64 -11.70 -5.05
CA HIS A 84 -15.44 -11.62 -3.82
C HIS A 84 -14.70 -12.19 -2.61
N SER A 85 -13.75 -13.09 -2.85
CA SER A 85 -12.96 -13.72 -1.79
C SER A 85 -11.67 -12.95 -1.49
N TYR A 86 -11.33 -11.92 -2.26
CA TYR A 86 -10.11 -11.14 -2.07
C TYR A 86 -10.12 -10.31 -0.76
N LEU A 87 -11.04 -9.34 -0.66
CA LEU A 87 -11.08 -8.42 0.48
C LEU A 87 -11.38 -9.10 1.84
N PRO A 88 -12.28 -10.11 1.94
CA PRO A 88 -12.52 -10.82 3.20
C PRO A 88 -11.31 -11.57 3.75
N ASN A 89 -10.35 -11.93 2.90
CA ASN A 89 -9.14 -12.66 3.28
C ASN A 89 -7.87 -11.79 3.26
N TYR A 90 -8.04 -10.49 3.09
CA TYR A 90 -6.92 -9.56 3.01
C TYR A 90 -6.07 -9.63 4.28
N ASP A 91 -4.76 -9.60 4.11
CA ASP A 91 -3.77 -9.88 5.17
C ASP A 91 -3.37 -8.64 5.98
N MET A 92 -3.87 -7.46 5.58
CA MET A 92 -3.71 -6.21 6.32
C MET A 92 -5.05 -5.74 6.88
N GLY A 93 -5.13 -5.66 8.21
CA GLY A 93 -6.31 -5.18 8.89
C GLY A 93 -6.61 -3.71 8.54
N ARG A 94 -7.89 -3.41 8.32
CA ARG A 94 -8.39 -2.04 8.16
C ARG A 94 -8.46 -1.40 9.55
N SER A 95 -7.41 -0.68 9.97
CA SER A 95 -7.40 0.06 11.24
C SER A 95 -7.91 1.50 11.06
N ASP A 96 -8.14 2.20 12.17
CA ASP A 96 -8.52 3.64 12.20
C ASP A 96 -7.43 4.57 11.63
N LEU A 97 -6.31 4.02 11.16
CA LEU A 97 -5.24 4.73 10.46
C LEU A 97 -5.48 4.81 8.95
N PHE A 98 -6.57 4.21 8.47
CA PHE A 98 -6.99 4.23 7.08
C PHE A 98 -8.44 4.72 7.00
N GLU A 99 -8.71 5.64 6.10
CA GLU A 99 -10.07 6.11 5.80
C GLU A 99 -10.33 5.81 4.33
N TYR A 100 -11.42 5.08 4.08
CA TYR A 100 -11.76 4.64 2.74
C TYR A 100 -13.25 4.33 2.59
N GLU A 101 -13.69 4.38 1.34
CA GLU A 101 -14.98 3.89 0.88
C GLU A 101 -14.75 2.69 -0.04
N THR A 102 -15.73 1.79 -0.13
CA THR A 102 -15.66 0.62 -1.02
C THR A 102 -17.01 0.40 -1.65
N GLU A 103 -17.03 0.41 -2.98
CA GLU A 103 -18.20 0.14 -3.80
C GLU A 103 -18.04 -1.21 -4.49
N TYR A 104 -19.09 -2.03 -4.43
CA TYR A 104 -19.10 -3.35 -5.04
C TYR A 104 -19.94 -3.32 -6.32
N HIS A 105 -19.32 -3.63 -7.44
CA HIS A 105 -19.98 -3.82 -8.73
C HIS A 105 -19.93 -5.31 -9.12
N PRO A 106 -20.69 -5.74 -10.15
CA PRO A 106 -20.75 -7.16 -10.54
C PRO A 106 -19.40 -7.77 -10.97
N VAL A 107 -18.49 -6.97 -11.52
CA VAL A 107 -17.18 -7.43 -12.05
C VAL A 107 -16.00 -6.61 -11.55
N GLU A 108 -16.25 -5.64 -10.68
CA GLU A 108 -15.27 -4.66 -10.20
C GLU A 108 -15.51 -4.36 -8.71
N ILE A 109 -14.44 -4.14 -7.96
CA ILE A 109 -14.49 -3.51 -6.63
C ILE A 109 -13.76 -2.17 -6.74
N GLU A 110 -14.46 -1.09 -6.46
CA GLU A 110 -13.87 0.25 -6.40
C GLU A 110 -13.55 0.61 -4.95
N GLN A 111 -12.36 1.19 -4.72
CA GLN A 111 -11.98 1.69 -3.41
C GLN A 111 -11.37 3.08 -3.51
N ASN A 112 -11.86 4.00 -2.69
CA ASN A 112 -11.35 5.35 -2.56
C ASN A 112 -10.76 5.54 -1.16
N PHE A 113 -9.46 5.78 -1.06
CA PHE A 113 -8.76 6.01 0.21
C PHE A 113 -8.40 7.49 0.37
N THR A 114 -9.02 8.16 1.33
CA THR A 114 -8.76 9.57 1.67
C THR A 114 -7.71 9.72 2.75
N ARG A 115 -7.41 8.66 3.50
CA ARG A 115 -6.33 8.63 4.50
C ARG A 115 -5.59 7.30 4.51
N CYS A 116 -4.27 7.36 4.62
CA CYS A 116 -3.40 6.18 4.66
C CYS A 116 -2.19 6.43 5.57
N ALA A 117 -2.00 5.56 6.57
CA ALA A 117 -0.89 5.65 7.53
C ALA A 117 0.50 5.84 6.88
N PHE A 118 0.74 5.16 5.75
CA PHE A 118 2.00 5.23 5.03
C PHE A 118 2.15 6.58 4.32
N GLY A 119 1.09 6.99 3.59
CA GLY A 119 1.09 8.25 2.86
C GLY A 119 1.21 9.47 3.78
N ASP A 120 0.47 9.46 4.90
CA ASP A 120 0.54 10.51 5.92
C ASP A 120 1.96 10.61 6.49
N GLN A 121 2.59 9.47 6.82
CA GLN A 121 3.94 9.46 7.37
C GLN A 121 4.98 9.96 6.36
N TRP A 122 4.92 9.54 5.10
CA TRP A 122 5.86 10.00 4.09
C TRP A 122 5.71 11.47 3.75
N LYS A 123 4.48 12.02 3.74
CA LYS A 123 4.26 13.47 3.62
C LYS A 123 4.85 14.22 4.81
N LYS A 124 4.58 13.73 6.02
CA LYS A 124 5.12 14.34 7.25
C LYS A 124 6.64 14.41 7.25
N ASP A 125 7.30 13.37 6.75
CA ASP A 125 8.76 13.27 6.72
C ASP A 125 9.41 13.92 5.48
N GLY A 126 8.62 14.41 4.51
CA GLY A 126 9.14 14.92 3.23
C GLY A 126 9.80 13.83 2.36
N MET A 127 9.30 12.60 2.44
CA MET A 127 9.85 11.39 1.82
C MET A 127 8.92 10.81 0.73
N GLU A 128 7.99 11.61 0.20
CA GLU A 128 7.00 11.18 -0.79
C GLU A 128 7.65 10.60 -2.05
N GLU A 129 8.80 11.14 -2.47
CA GLU A 129 9.54 10.68 -3.65
C GLU A 129 10.03 9.23 -3.55
N TYR A 130 10.28 8.74 -2.32
CA TYR A 130 10.68 7.36 -2.05
C TYR A 130 9.48 6.49 -1.69
N GLY A 131 8.54 7.03 -0.91
CA GLY A 131 7.32 6.34 -0.51
C GLY A 131 6.44 5.93 -1.70
N ILE A 132 6.33 6.78 -2.72
CA ILE A 132 5.54 6.50 -3.93
C ILE A 132 5.98 5.23 -4.66
N LEU A 133 7.25 4.83 -4.54
CA LEU A 133 7.77 3.61 -5.16
C LEU A 133 7.07 2.36 -4.63
N TYR A 134 6.65 2.38 -3.35
CA TYR A 134 5.82 1.33 -2.77
C TYR A 134 4.42 1.32 -3.38
N CYS A 135 3.74 2.47 -3.38
CA CYS A 135 2.38 2.62 -3.89
C CYS A 135 2.24 2.25 -5.37
N GLN A 136 3.29 2.44 -6.16
CA GLN A 136 3.31 2.10 -7.58
C GLN A 136 3.20 0.59 -7.83
N MET A 137 3.68 -0.24 -6.88
CA MET A 137 3.87 -1.67 -7.13
C MET A 137 3.04 -2.56 -6.22
N ILE A 138 2.75 -2.15 -4.99
CA ILE A 138 2.21 -3.05 -3.97
C ILE A 138 0.85 -3.63 -4.37
N ASP A 139 -0.12 -2.81 -4.76
CA ASP A 139 -1.48 -3.29 -5.06
C ASP A 139 -1.54 -4.12 -6.36
N PRO A 140 -0.90 -3.71 -7.48
CA PRO A 140 -0.79 -4.56 -8.66
C PRO A 140 -0.11 -5.90 -8.39
N ALA A 141 0.94 -5.91 -7.57
CA ALA A 141 1.66 -7.12 -7.24
C ALA A 141 0.83 -8.06 -6.34
N ILE A 142 0.12 -7.53 -5.35
CA ILE A 142 -0.79 -8.33 -4.53
C ILE A 142 -1.91 -8.92 -5.39
N ALA A 143 -2.54 -8.12 -6.25
CA ALA A 143 -3.59 -8.60 -7.14
C ALA A 143 -3.08 -9.75 -8.03
N LYS A 144 -1.89 -9.58 -8.63
CA LYS A 144 -1.27 -10.60 -9.49
C LYS A 144 -0.91 -11.88 -8.72
N GLY A 145 -0.37 -11.73 -7.51
CA GLY A 145 -0.03 -12.86 -6.65
C GLY A 145 -1.26 -13.61 -6.14
N TYR A 146 -2.38 -12.90 -5.94
CA TYR A 146 -3.66 -13.48 -5.52
C TYR A 146 -4.29 -14.32 -6.61
N ASN A 147 -4.41 -13.78 -7.82
CA ASN A 147 -4.93 -14.50 -8.97
C ASN A 147 -4.31 -13.93 -10.27
N PRO A 148 -3.81 -14.77 -11.19
CA PRO A 148 -3.15 -14.30 -12.42
C PRO A 148 -4.05 -13.47 -13.34
N ASN A 149 -5.37 -13.61 -13.23
CA ASN A 149 -6.39 -12.86 -13.98
C ASN A 149 -6.94 -11.67 -13.20
N PHE A 150 -6.48 -11.43 -11.97
CA PHE A 150 -6.94 -10.31 -11.15
C PHE A 150 -6.00 -9.13 -11.30
N GLU A 151 -6.60 -7.97 -11.56
CA GLU A 151 -5.87 -6.74 -11.84
C GLU A 151 -6.44 -5.58 -11.05
N VAL A 152 -5.63 -4.56 -10.85
CA VAL A 152 -6.05 -3.31 -10.26
C VAL A 152 -5.57 -2.14 -11.11
N VAL A 153 -6.47 -1.20 -11.33
CA VAL A 153 -6.13 0.13 -11.84
C VAL A 153 -5.97 1.06 -10.65
N HIS A 154 -4.76 1.60 -10.47
CA HIS A 154 -4.42 2.59 -9.44
C HIS A 154 -4.04 3.90 -10.15
N ASP A 155 -5.03 4.76 -10.40
CA ASP A 155 -4.91 5.94 -11.27
C ASP A 155 -4.79 7.27 -10.51
N LYS A 156 -5.18 7.31 -9.23
CA LYS A 156 -4.95 8.42 -8.30
C LYS A 156 -4.14 7.95 -7.11
N TYR A 157 -3.21 8.79 -6.66
CA TYR A 157 -2.33 8.48 -5.53
C TYR A 157 -2.51 9.52 -4.43
N LEU A 158 -2.70 9.11 -3.18
CA LEU A 158 -2.84 10.03 -2.04
C LEU A 158 -1.67 11.02 -1.93
N LEU A 159 -0.46 10.57 -2.26
CA LEU A 159 0.76 11.40 -2.25
C LEU A 159 0.78 12.50 -3.33
N LYS A 160 -0.05 12.40 -4.38
CA LYS A 160 -0.07 13.33 -5.53
C LYS A 160 -1.42 14.03 -5.71
N ASP A 161 -2.50 13.28 -5.59
CA ASP A 161 -3.88 13.66 -5.93
C ASP A 161 -4.78 13.87 -4.71
N GLY A 162 -4.25 13.67 -3.49
CA GLY A 162 -5.00 13.83 -2.24
C GLY A 162 -5.85 12.63 -1.82
N HIS A 163 -6.02 11.62 -2.68
CA HIS A 163 -6.64 10.33 -2.37
C HIS A 163 -6.05 9.24 -3.28
N CYS A 164 -6.11 7.97 -2.84
CA CYS A 164 -5.91 6.85 -3.75
C CYS A 164 -7.25 6.39 -4.31
N HIS A 165 -7.28 6.01 -5.58
CA HIS A 165 -8.43 5.40 -6.23
C HIS A 165 -8.00 4.09 -6.88
N PHE A 166 -8.72 3.02 -6.54
CA PHE A 166 -8.43 1.66 -6.97
C PHE A 166 -9.67 1.04 -7.62
N ARG A 167 -9.47 0.40 -8.76
CA ARG A 167 -10.49 -0.42 -9.42
C ARG A 167 -9.94 -1.83 -9.64
N PHE A 168 -10.37 -2.75 -8.79
CA PHE A 168 -9.98 -4.15 -8.83
C PHE A 168 -10.95 -4.92 -9.73
N GLN A 169 -10.44 -5.70 -10.68
CA GLN A 169 -11.25 -6.38 -11.68
C GLN A 169 -10.67 -7.75 -12.06
N MET A 170 -11.56 -8.70 -12.38
CA MET A 170 -11.16 -9.97 -12.98
C MET A 170 -11.18 -9.83 -14.49
N LYS A 171 -10.05 -10.14 -15.15
CA LYS A 171 -10.03 -10.33 -16.60
C LYS A 171 -10.92 -11.51 -16.97
N SER A 172 -11.80 -11.32 -17.95
CA SER A 172 -12.47 -12.45 -18.60
C SER A 172 -11.41 -13.35 -19.19
N SER A 173 -11.49 -14.67 -18.93
CA SER A 173 -10.69 -15.62 -19.68
C SER A 173 -11.05 -15.46 -21.16
N GLU A 174 -10.11 -15.00 -21.96
CA GLU A 174 -10.25 -15.10 -23.41
C GLU A 174 -10.37 -16.60 -23.70
N LYS A 175 -11.52 -17.03 -24.23
CA LYS A 175 -11.63 -18.36 -24.83
C LYS A 175 -10.56 -18.43 -25.92
N GLU A 176 -9.62 -19.35 -25.80
CA GLU A 176 -8.71 -19.69 -26.89
C GLU A 176 -9.53 -19.94 -28.17
N PRO A 177 -9.28 -19.23 -29.29
CA PRO A 177 -9.91 -19.55 -30.55
C PRO A 177 -9.15 -20.72 -31.17
N GLY A 178 -9.72 -21.94 -31.15
CA GLY A 178 -9.09 -23.05 -31.85
C GLY A 178 -9.60 -24.46 -31.56
N GLY A 179 -10.91 -24.68 -31.60
CA GLY A 179 -11.45 -26.02 -31.83
C GLY A 179 -11.79 -26.16 -33.32
N GLU A 180 -10.79 -26.41 -34.17
CA GLU A 180 -11.06 -26.87 -35.54
C GLU A 180 -11.70 -28.26 -35.46
N GLU A 181 -12.96 -28.34 -35.91
CA GLU A 181 -13.65 -29.58 -36.21
C GLU A 181 -12.88 -30.33 -37.30
N ASN A 182 -12.10 -31.34 -36.91
CA ASN A 182 -11.64 -32.36 -37.84
C ASN A 182 -12.79 -33.29 -38.21
N GLY A 183 -13.66 -32.82 -39.10
CA GLY A 183 -14.51 -33.68 -39.90
C GLY A 183 -13.68 -34.37 -40.98
N ASN A 184 -13.20 -35.59 -40.69
CA ASN A 184 -12.90 -36.57 -41.73
C ASN A 184 -12.87 -38.00 -41.17
N GLN A 185 -14.02 -38.68 -41.20
CA GLN A 185 -14.22 -40.04 -41.75
C GLN A 185 -15.68 -40.47 -41.58
#